data_AF-A0A958GJW6-F1
#
_entry.id   AF-A0A958GJW6-F1
#
_cell.length_a   1.000
_cell.length_b   1.000
_cell.length_c   1.000
_cell.angle_alpha   90.00
_cell.angle_beta   90.00
_cell.angle_gamma   90.00
#
_symmetry.space_group_name_H-M   'P 1'
#
loop_
_entity.id
_entity.type
_entity.pdbx_description
1 polymer ?
#
loop_
_entity_poly.entity_id
_entity_poly.type
_entity_poly.pdbx_seq_one_letter_code
_entity_poly.pdbx_strand_id
1 'polypeptide(L)'
;MQEDNGIIDRLYQSFADLEKAILGAKKTLESKEEVPREVVERLNSYDGILAKQKKLADELCQHIQSGNWDQVSRHVGLINGLSAMIRDDARAILSSLALNSDTEEQDGKIHFC
;
A
#
# COMPACT_ATOMS: atom_id res chain seq x y z
N MET A 1 -18.48 -26.19 13.67
CA MET A 1 -17.12 -25.74 13.32
C MET A 1 -17.30 -24.74 12.19
N GLN A 2 -17.32 -23.44 12.50
CA GLN A 2 -17.70 -22.39 11.53
C GLN A 2 -16.99 -21.05 11.81
N GLU A 3 -15.84 -21.07 12.50
CA GLU A 3 -15.12 -19.85 12.92
C GLU A 3 -13.87 -19.53 12.08
N ASP A 4 -13.36 -20.46 11.27
CA ASP A 4 -12.07 -20.28 10.57
C ASP A 4 -12.15 -19.39 9.31
N ASN A 5 -13.32 -19.25 8.68
CA ASN A 5 -13.43 -18.45 7.45
C ASN A 5 -13.41 -16.93 7.70
N GLY A 6 -13.85 -16.46 8.87
CA GLY A 6 -13.99 -15.03 9.13
C GLY A 6 -12.67 -14.26 9.14
N ILE A 7 -11.55 -14.91 9.49
CA ILE A 7 -10.23 -14.28 9.49
C ILE A 7 -9.70 -14.13 8.07
N ILE A 8 -9.88 -15.16 7.24
CA ILE A 8 -9.43 -15.15 5.85
C ILE A 8 -10.27 -14.17 5.02
N ASP A 9 -11.58 -14.12 5.26
CA ASP A 9 -12.46 -13.14 4.60
C ASP A 9 -12.05 -11.70 4.95
N ARG A 10 -11.73 -11.42 6.21
CA ARG A 10 -11.20 -10.10 6.64
C ARG A 10 -9.85 -9.79 5.99
N LEU A 11 -9.01 -10.80 5.81
CA LEU A 11 -7.73 -10.63 5.13
C LEU A 11 -7.92 -10.23 3.66
N TYR A 12 -8.77 -10.95 2.93
CA TYR A 12 -9.09 -10.59 1.55
C TYR A 12 -9.77 -9.23 1.44
N GLN A 13 -10.66 -8.89 2.38
CA GLN A 13 -11.25 -7.56 2.45
C GLN A 13 -10.17 -6.48 2.62
N SER A 14 -9.18 -6.70 3.50
CA SER A 14 -8.08 -5.76 3.70
C SER A 14 -7.25 -5.54 2.44
N PHE A 15 -7.04 -6.60 1.62
CA PHE A 15 -6.36 -6.47 0.34
C PHE A 15 -7.18 -5.70 -0.68
N ALA A 16 -8.49 -5.95 -0.74
CA ALA A 16 -9.39 -5.23 -1.64
C ALA A 16 -9.46 -3.73 -1.29
N ASP A 17 -9.47 -3.40 0.00
CA ASP A 17 -9.45 -2.01 0.47
C ASP A 17 -8.11 -1.34 0.17
N LEU A 18 -6.99 -2.05 0.33
CA LEU A 18 -5.67 -1.56 -0.04
C LEU A 18 -5.53 -1.31 -1.56
N GLU A 19 -6.02 -2.24 -2.38
CA GLU A 19 -6.05 -2.11 -3.83
C GLU A 19 -6.89 -0.91 -4.28
N LYS A 20 -8.07 -0.71 -3.70
CA LYS A 20 -8.90 0.48 -3.95
C LYS A 20 -8.18 1.77 -3.55
N ALA A 21 -7.50 1.79 -2.40
CA ALA A 21 -6.75 2.95 -1.94
C ALA A 21 -5.60 3.28 -2.91
N ILE A 22 -4.86 2.29 -3.39
CA ILE A 22 -3.76 2.47 -4.36
C ILE A 22 -4.30 3.00 -5.69
N LEU A 23 -5.40 2.43 -6.20
CA LEU A 23 -6.04 2.92 -7.42
C LEU A 23 -6.56 4.35 -7.28
N GLY A 24 -7.15 4.68 -6.12
CA GLY A 24 -7.58 6.04 -5.80
C GLY A 24 -6.43 7.04 -5.75
N ALA A 25 -5.30 6.64 -5.16
CA ALA A 25 -4.08 7.44 -5.12
C ALA A 25 -3.52 7.69 -6.52
N LYS A 26 -3.43 6.64 -7.35
CA LYS A 26 -3.00 6.74 -8.75
C LYS A 26 -3.86 7.73 -9.53
N LYS A 27 -5.18 7.59 -9.48
CA LYS A 27 -6.13 8.52 -10.15
C LYS A 27 -5.98 9.96 -9.68
N THR A 28 -5.81 10.17 -8.38
CA THR A 28 -5.61 11.51 -7.81
C THR A 28 -4.31 12.12 -8.33
N LEU A 29 -3.24 11.34 -8.44
CA LEU A 29 -1.96 11.82 -8.95
C LEU A 29 -1.98 12.05 -10.47
N GLU A 30 -2.69 11.24 -11.25
CA GLU A 30 -2.91 11.47 -12.68
C GLU A 30 -3.61 12.80 -12.96
N SER A 31 -4.42 13.30 -12.01
CA SER A 31 -5.09 14.61 -12.12
C SER A 31 -4.21 15.81 -11.75
N LYS A 32 -2.99 15.59 -11.22
CA LYS A 32 -2.04 16.66 -10.90
C LYS A 32 -1.11 16.93 -12.08
N GLU A 33 -0.84 18.20 -12.36
CA GLU A 33 -0.02 18.65 -13.49
C GLU A 33 1.46 18.25 -13.36
N GLU A 34 2.00 18.27 -12.14
CA GLU A 34 3.36 17.81 -11.84
C GLU A 34 3.36 16.79 -10.70
N VAL A 35 3.68 15.54 -11.02
CA VAL A 35 3.95 14.48 -10.05
C VAL A 35 5.36 13.93 -10.30
N PRO A 36 6.22 13.85 -9.28
CA PRO A 36 7.53 13.25 -9.43
C PRO A 36 7.43 11.82 -9.97
N ARG A 37 8.17 11.52 -11.02
CA ARG A 37 8.18 10.20 -11.67
C ARG A 37 8.43 9.05 -10.69
N GLU A 38 9.31 9.28 -9.70
CA GLU A 38 9.62 8.33 -8.65
C GLU A 38 8.39 7.90 -7.83
N VAL A 39 7.45 8.83 -7.58
CA VAL A 39 6.21 8.53 -6.86
C VAL A 39 5.32 7.59 -7.67
N VAL A 40 5.21 7.82 -8.97
CA VAL A 40 4.43 6.97 -9.88
C VAL A 40 5.05 5.58 -9.99
N GLU A 41 6.38 5.50 -10.12
CA GLU A 41 7.10 4.23 -10.18
C GLU A 41 6.93 3.41 -8.88
N ARG A 42 6.98 4.07 -7.71
CA ARG A 42 6.71 3.42 -6.42
C ARG A 42 5.28 2.91 -6.29
N LEU A 43 4.29 3.69 -6.70
CA LEU A 43 2.89 3.24 -6.69
C LEU A 43 2.64 2.06 -7.64
N ASN A 44 3.32 2.02 -8.79
CA ASN A 44 3.26 0.88 -9.70
C ASN A 44 3.90 -0.38 -9.09
N SER A 45 4.92 -0.22 -8.24
CA SER A 45 5.54 -1.35 -7.54
C SER A 45 4.57 -2.04 -6.55
N TYR A 46 3.59 -1.32 -6.01
CA TYR A 46 2.62 -1.87 -5.06
C TYR A 46 1.71 -2.94 -5.69
N ASP A 47 1.41 -2.85 -6.99
CA ASP A 47 0.61 -3.88 -7.67
C ASP A 47 1.30 -5.25 -7.60
N GLY A 48 2.63 -5.26 -7.76
CA GLY A 48 3.44 -6.47 -7.66
C GLY A 48 3.50 -7.03 -6.23
N ILE A 49 3.47 -6.16 -5.23
CA ILE A 49 3.42 -6.59 -3.82
C ILE A 49 2.04 -7.14 -3.48
N LEU A 50 0.96 -6.48 -3.91
CA LEU A 50 -0.42 -6.97 -3.76
C LEU A 50 -0.62 -8.35 -4.39
N ALA A 51 -0.09 -8.58 -5.59
CA ALA A 51 -0.15 -9.88 -6.24
C ALA A 51 0.53 -10.98 -5.41
N LYS A 52 1.68 -10.66 -4.79
CA LYS A 52 2.38 -11.58 -3.87
C LYS A 52 1.56 -11.84 -2.60
N GLN A 53 0.94 -10.81 -2.02
CA GLN A 53 0.10 -10.95 -0.83
C GLN A 53 -1.14 -11.83 -1.10
N LYS A 54 -1.81 -11.63 -2.25
CA LYS A 54 -2.93 -12.47 -2.69
C LYS A 54 -2.51 -13.94 -2.81
N LYS A 55 -1.38 -14.21 -3.49
CA LYS A 55 -0.82 -15.56 -3.60
C LYS A 55 -0.50 -16.19 -2.23
N LEU A 56 0.08 -15.42 -1.31
CA LEU A 56 0.36 -15.90 0.04
C LEU A 56 -0.93 -16.20 0.82
N ALA A 57 -2.02 -15.45 0.60
CA ALA A 57 -3.30 -15.75 1.23
C ALA A 57 -3.98 -17.00 0.64
N ASP A 58 -3.84 -17.25 -0.67
CA ASP A 58 -4.28 -18.50 -1.28
C ASP A 58 -3.56 -19.71 -0.66
N GLU A 59 -2.24 -19.62 -0.53
CA GLU A 59 -1.41 -20.65 0.11
C GLU A 59 -1.72 -20.79 1.62
N LEU A 60 -1.99 -19.68 2.31
CA LEU A 60 -2.41 -19.67 3.72
C LEU A 60 -3.70 -20.47 3.90
N CYS A 61 -4.69 -20.29 3.02
CA CYS A 61 -5.94 -21.03 3.06
C CYS A 61 -5.70 -22.54 2.92
N GLN A 62 -4.81 -22.95 2.00
CA GLN A 62 -4.42 -24.36 1.85
C GLN A 62 -3.73 -24.90 3.11
N HIS A 63 -2.84 -24.12 3.71
CA HIS A 63 -2.14 -24.52 4.93
C HIS A 63 -3.08 -24.67 6.12
N ILE A 64 -4.06 -23.79 6.29
CA ILE A 64 -5.12 -23.91 7.31
C ILE A 64 -5.91 -25.20 7.13
N GLN A 65 -6.36 -25.49 5.90
CA GLN A 65 -7.13 -26.72 5.61
C GLN A 65 -6.32 -28.00 5.87
N SER A 66 -5.00 -27.95 5.62
CA SER A 66 -4.09 -29.07 5.88
C SER A 66 -3.62 -29.19 7.35
N GLY A 67 -4.01 -28.25 8.23
CA GLY A 67 -3.56 -28.19 9.62
C GLY A 67 -2.07 -27.87 9.80
N ASN A 68 -1.42 -27.31 8.78
CA ASN A 68 0.01 -26.99 8.79
C ASN A 68 0.27 -25.62 9.46
N TRP A 69 0.10 -25.56 10.78
CA TRP A 69 0.13 -24.32 11.56
C TRP A 69 1.48 -23.57 11.52
N ASP A 70 2.58 -24.29 11.31
CA ASP A 70 3.91 -23.66 11.13
C ASP A 70 3.95 -22.79 9.87
N GLN A 71 3.42 -23.30 8.75
CA GLN A 71 3.33 -22.53 7.51
C GLN A 71 2.28 -21.43 7.61
N VAL A 72 1.17 -21.65 8.33
CA VAL A 72 0.18 -20.60 8.61
C VAL A 72 0.84 -19.41 9.29
N SER A 73 1.60 -19.64 10.36
CA SER A 73 2.32 -18.59 11.09
C SER A 73 3.33 -17.85 10.19
N ARG A 74 4.08 -18.61 9.38
CA ARG A 74 5.06 -18.04 8.43
C ARG A 74 4.39 -17.13 7.40
N HIS A 75 3.32 -17.60 6.76
CA HIS A 75 2.60 -16.84 5.73
C HIS A 75 1.93 -15.59 6.30
N VAL A 76 1.33 -15.67 7.49
CA VAL A 76 0.80 -14.49 8.20
C VAL A 76 1.90 -13.46 8.44
N GLY A 77 3.09 -13.89 8.90
CA GLY A 77 4.24 -13.01 9.09
C GLY A 77 4.69 -12.31 7.81
N LEU A 78 4.79 -13.05 6.70
CA LEU A 78 5.15 -12.49 5.39
C LEU A 78 4.12 -11.48 4.90
N ILE A 79 2.83 -11.79 5.00
CA ILE A 79 1.75 -10.90 4.60
C ILE A 79 1.80 -9.60 5.40
N ASN A 80 1.97 -9.69 6.73
CA ASN A 80 2.07 -8.53 7.60
C ASN A 80 3.28 -7.66 7.28
N GLY A 81 4.43 -8.29 6.99
CA GLY A 81 5.65 -7.59 6.58
C GLY A 81 5.46 -6.81 5.27
N LEU A 82 4.84 -7.43 4.27
CA LEU A 82 4.53 -6.77 2.99
C LEU A 82 3.52 -5.62 3.17
N SER A 83 2.51 -5.79 4.03
CA SER A 83 1.53 -4.73 4.34
C SER A 83 2.20 -3.54 5.04
N ALA A 84 3.10 -3.81 5.99
CA ALA A 84 3.88 -2.77 6.66
C ALA A 84 4.76 -2.00 5.68
N MET A 85 5.44 -2.71 4.77
CA MET A 85 6.27 -2.11 3.73
C MET A 85 5.48 -1.14 2.85
N ILE A 86 4.31 -1.55 2.32
CA ILE A 86 3.46 -0.65 1.51
C ILE A 86 3.03 0.58 2.33
N ARG A 87 2.60 0.38 3.58
CA ARG A 87 2.13 1.47 4.44
C ARG A 87 3.23 2.48 4.74
N ASP A 88 4.41 2.00 5.09
CA ASP A 88 5.53 2.86 5.47
C ASP A 88 6.07 3.62 4.23
N ASP A 89 6.10 2.95 3.08
CA ASP A 89 6.44 3.56 1.79
C ASP A 89 5.43 4.65 1.39
N ALA A 90 4.12 4.35 1.52
CA ALA A 90 3.05 5.29 1.23
C ALA A 90 3.11 6.52 2.15
N ARG A 91 3.44 6.32 3.43
CA ARG A 91 3.64 7.42 4.38
C ARG A 91 4.81 8.31 3.95
N ALA A 92 5.92 7.71 3.52
CA ALA A 92 7.08 8.45 3.03
C ALA A 92 6.75 9.26 1.76
N ILE A 93 5.97 8.70 0.82
CA ILE A 93 5.47 9.41 -0.36
C ILE A 93 4.59 10.60 0.03
N LEU A 94 3.65 10.41 0.96
CA LEU A 94 2.76 11.49 1.39
C LEU A 94 3.54 12.62 2.08
N SER A 95 4.53 12.26 2.91
CA SER A 95 5.42 13.24 3.55
C SER A 95 6.27 14.00 2.53
N SER A 96 6.80 13.34 1.51
CA SER A 96 7.58 14.04 0.47
C SER A 96 6.72 14.95 -0.39
N LEU A 97 5.50 14.53 -0.74
CA LEU A 97 4.56 15.37 -1.49
C LEU A 97 4.14 16.61 -0.69
N ALA A 98 3.83 16.45 0.60
CA ALA A 98 3.42 17.56 1.46
C ALA A 98 4.52 18.64 1.59
N LEU A 99 5.79 18.23 1.74
CA LEU A 99 6.93 19.15 1.82
C LEU A 99 7.17 19.94 0.52
N ASN A 100 6.85 19.36 -0.64
CA ASN A 100 7.02 20.06 -1.92
C ASN A 100 5.89 21.06 -2.21
N SER A 101 4.69 20.88 -1.63
CA SER A 101 3.56 21.81 -1.80
C SER A 101 3.67 23.12 -1.01
N ASP A 102 4.58 23.23 -0.03
CA ASP A 102 4.74 24.43 0.81
C ASP A 102 5.80 25.42 0.27
N THR A 103 6.35 25.22 -0.94
CA THR A 103 7.49 26.03 -1.46
C THR A 103 7.10 27.03 -2.57
N GLU A 104 5.81 27.26 -2.84
CA GLU A 104 5.36 28.20 -3.90
C GLU A 104 4.81 29.55 -3.41
N GLU A 105 5.15 30.02 -2.20
CA GLU A 105 4.87 31.41 -1.80
C GLU A 105 6.09 32.11 -1.18
N GLN A 106 7.15 32.34 -1.97
CA GLN A 106 8.06 33.48 -1.76
C GLN A 106 8.64 33.98 -3.10
N ASP A 107 7.82 34.51 -3.99
CA ASP A 107 8.30 35.53 -4.94
C ASP A 107 7.33 36.72 -4.96
N GLY A 108 7.80 37.87 -4.47
CA GLY A 108 6.93 39.01 -4.22
C GLY A 108 7.63 40.23 -3.64
N LYS A 109 8.69 40.70 -4.30
CA LYS A 109 9.23 42.09 -4.24
C LYS A 109 9.51 42.70 -2.86
N ILE A 110 10.77 42.61 -2.44
CA ILE A 110 11.39 43.70 -1.67
C ILE A 110 11.77 44.79 -2.68
N HIS A 111 10.89 45.76 -2.91
CA HIS A 111 11.23 46.98 -3.64
C HIS A 111 11.86 47.99 -2.66
N PHE A 112 13.17 48.14 -2.75
CA PHE A 112 13.93 49.20 -2.09
C PHE A 112 13.61 50.54 -2.78
N CYS A 113 13.04 51.50 -2.05
CA CYS A 113 13.14 52.95 -2.24
C CYS A 113 12.80 53.65 -0.93
#